data_AF-A0A934IQL0-F1
#
_entry.id   AF-A0A934IQL0-F1
#
_cell.length_a   1.000
_cell.length_b   1.000
_cell.length_c   1.000
_cell.angle_alpha   90.00
_cell.angle_beta   90.00
_cell.angle_gamma   90.00
#
_symmetry.space_group_name_H-M   'P 1'
#
loop_
_entity.id
_entity.type
_entity.pdbx_description
1 polymer ?
#
loop_
_entity_poly.entity_id
_entity_poly.type
_entity_poly.pdbx_seq_one_letter_code
_entity_poly.pdbx_strand_id
1 'polypeptide(L)' 'MICVPASLAQEEGATLGAQAGENRLRAVLTAGGFTRVRRVAETPFNMVLEARP' A
#
# COMPACT_ATOMS: atom_id res chain seq x y z
N MET A 1 -2.78 13.92 -12.66
CA MET A 1 -3.20 13.68 -11.26
C MET A 1 -4.66 13.21 -11.28
N ILE A 2 -4.92 11.90 -11.45
CA ILE A 2 -6.29 11.36 -11.66
C ILE A 2 -6.62 10.24 -10.64
N CYS A 3 -5.61 9.52 -10.15
CA CYS A 3 -5.82 8.34 -9.30
C CYS A 3 -6.42 8.66 -7.91
N VAL A 4 -6.06 9.78 -7.28
CA VAL A 4 -6.54 10.10 -5.92
C VAL A 4 -8.03 10.51 -5.91
N PRO A 5 -8.49 11.48 -6.73
CA PRO A 5 -9.91 11.80 -6.80
C PRO A 5 -10.77 10.61 -7.24
N ALA A 6 -10.28 9.80 -8.18
CA ALA A 6 -10.99 8.59 -8.60
C ALA A 6 -11.09 7.57 -7.46
N SER A 7 -10.01 7.34 -6.69
CA SER A 7 -10.05 6.43 -5.55
C SER A 7 -10.98 6.90 -4.44
N LEU A 8 -11.14 8.21 -4.24
CA LEU A 8 -12.05 8.78 -3.25
C LEU A 8 -13.53 8.60 -3.61
N ALA A 9 -13.84 8.51 -4.91
CA ALA A 9 -15.21 8.32 -5.39
C ALA A 9 -15.68 6.85 -5.31
N GLN A 10 -14.77 5.90 -5.09
CA GLN A 10 -15.11 4.50 -4.86
C GLN A 10 -15.59 4.31 -3.42
N GLU A 11 -16.50 3.35 -3.18
CA GLU A 11 -17.05 3.10 -1.84
C GLU A 11 -15.96 2.87 -0.77
N GLU A 12 -14.88 2.17 -1.12
CA GLU A 12 -13.77 1.89 -0.21
C GLU A 12 -12.84 3.09 0.06
N GLY A 13 -12.80 4.09 -0.83
CA GLY A 13 -12.03 5.33 -0.60
C GLY A 13 -10.52 5.18 -0.31
N ALA A 14 -9.91 4.03 -0.63
CA ALA A 14 -8.67 3.58 0.01
C ALA A 14 -7.43 4.50 -0.18
N THR A 15 -7.37 5.27 -1.27
CA THR A 15 -6.37 6.33 -1.50
C THR A 15 -4.90 5.94 -1.22
N LEU A 16 -4.50 4.77 -1.71
CA LEU A 16 -3.16 4.18 -1.47
C LEU A 16 -2.07 4.72 -2.40
N GLY A 17 -2.03 6.04 -2.63
CA GLY A 17 -1.02 6.67 -3.50
C GLY A 17 0.42 6.41 -3.05
N ALA A 18 1.40 6.93 -3.80
CA ALA A 18 2.83 6.71 -3.59
C ALA A 18 3.34 7.04 -2.17
N GLN A 19 2.56 7.75 -1.34
CA GLN A 19 2.89 8.18 0.02
C GLN A 19 1.96 7.56 1.09
N ALA A 20 1.24 6.48 0.79
CA ALA A 20 0.34 5.83 1.75
C ALA A 20 1.03 5.33 3.03
N GLY A 21 2.36 5.14 2.98
CA GLY A 21 3.19 4.70 4.10
C GLY A 21 3.11 3.20 4.36
N GLU A 22 4.13 2.66 5.03
CA GLU A 22 4.28 1.21 5.23
C GLU A 22 3.12 0.59 5.99
N ASN A 23 2.64 1.24 7.04
CA ASN A 23 1.58 0.72 7.91
C ASN A 23 0.27 0.49 7.14
N ARG A 24 -0.14 1.46 6.31
CA ARG A 24 -1.38 1.35 5.53
C ARG A 24 -1.26 0.31 4.44
N LEU A 25 -0.11 0.24 3.78
CA LEU A 25 0.18 -0.79 2.78
C LEU A 25 0.20 -2.20 3.39
N ARG A 26 0.78 -2.38 4.57
CA ARG A 26 0.77 -3.66 5.31
C ARG A 26 -0.64 -4.10 5.67
N ALA A 27 -1.49 -3.18 6.14
CA ALA A 27 -2.88 -3.50 6.50
C ALA A 27 -3.66 -4.02 5.28
N VAL A 28 -3.52 -3.36 4.13
CA VAL A 28 -4.18 -3.77 2.87
C VAL A 28 -3.66 -5.10 2.37
N LEU A 29 -2.34 -5.32 2.40
CA LEU A 29 -1.73 -6.61 2.01
C LEU A 29 -2.21 -7.75 2.92
N THR A 30 -2.30 -7.50 4.23
CA THR A 30 -2.77 -8.50 5.19
C THR A 30 -4.26 -8.81 4.96
N ALA A 31 -5.09 -7.79 4.74
CA ALA A 31 -6.50 -7.96 4.39
C ALA A 31 -6.68 -8.72 3.05
N GLY A 32 -5.74 -8.56 2.12
CA GLY A 32 -5.68 -9.30 0.86
C GLY A 32 -5.21 -10.76 0.97
N GLY A 33 -4.94 -11.26 2.18
CA GLY A 33 -4.62 -12.66 2.44
C GLY A 33 -3.13 -12.99 2.49
N PHE A 34 -2.23 -12.00 2.42
CA PHE A 34 -0.80 -12.25 2.66
C PHE A 34 -0.53 -12.37 4.17
N THR A 35 0.11 -13.45 4.60
CA THR A 35 0.42 -13.65 6.04
C THR A 35 1.78 -13.11 6.44
N ARG A 36 2.69 -12.93 5.48
CA ARG A 36 4.04 -12.40 5.75
C ARG A 36 4.34 -11.19 4.88
N VAL A 37 4.34 -10.02 5.49
CA VAL A 37 4.75 -8.75 4.86
C VAL A 37 6.01 -8.22 5.53
N ARG A 38 7.03 -7.83 4.76
CA ARG A 38 8.24 -7.18 5.29
C ARG A 38 8.84 -6.17 4.32
N ARG A 39 9.52 -5.15 4.84
CA ARG A 39 10.37 -4.28 4.04
C ARG A 39 11.68 -4.99 3.71
N VAL A 40 12.02 -5.04 2.42
CA VAL A 40 13.20 -5.75 1.91
C VAL A 40 14.29 -4.82 1.38
N ALA A 41 13.92 -3.61 1.00
CA ALA A 41 14.85 -2.56 0.62
C ALA A 41 14.23 -1.18 0.87
N GLU A 42 15.08 -0.19 1.05
CA GLU A 42 14.72 1.22 1.19
C GLU A 42 15.78 2.08 0.51
N THR A 43 15.34 3.10 -0.20
CA THR A 43 16.17 4.17 -0.77
C THR A 43 15.56 5.51 -0.35
N PRO A 44 16.22 6.66 -0.60
CA PRO A 44 15.67 7.96 -0.21
C PRO A 44 14.29 8.28 -0.78
N PHE A 45 13.89 7.60 -1.87
CA PHE A 45 12.62 7.84 -2.55
C PHE A 45 11.71 6.62 -2.61
N ASN A 46 12.21 5.42 -2.30
CA ASN A 46 11.47 4.19 -2.51
C ASN A 46 11.52 3.29 -1.28
N MET A 47 10.41 2.59 -1.06
CA MET A 47 10.29 1.51 -0.09
C MET A 47 9.81 0.27 -0.83
N VAL A 48 10.51 -0.84 -0.66
CA VAL A 48 10.16 -2.12 -1.30
C VAL A 48 9.63 -3.08 -0.24
N LEU A 49 8.40 -3.54 -0.40
CA LEU A 49 7.76 -4.53 0.46
C LEU A 49 7.68 -5.88 -0.26
N GLU A 50 8.05 -6.95 0.44
CA GLU A 50 7.75 -8.33 0.05
C GLU A 50 6.50 -8.79 0.81
N ALA A 51 5.54 -9.36 0.08
CA ALA A 51 4.35 -10.01 0.64
C ALA A 51 4.30 -11.47 0.18
N ARG A 52 4.10 -12.40 1.12
CA ARG A 52 3.97 -13.85 0.84
C ARG A 52 2.69 -14.41 1.47
N PRO A 53 2.06 -15.43 0.85
CA PRO A 53 0.97 -16.18 1.46
C PRO A 53 1.38 -16.77 2.80
#